data_AF-A0A2N3Y4I3-F1
#
_entry.id   AF-A0A2N3Y4I3-F1
#
_cell.length_a   1.000
_cell.length_b   1.000
_cell.length_c   1.000
_cell.angle_alpha   90.00
_cell.angle_beta   90.00
_cell.angle_gamma   90.00
#
_symmetry.space_group_name_H-M   'P 1'
#
loop_
_entity.id
_entity.type
_entity.pdbx_description
1 polymer ?
#
loop_
_entity_poly.entity_id
_entity_poly.type
_entity_poly.pdbx_seq_one_letter_code
_entity_poly.pdbx_strand_id
1 'polypeptide(L)'
;MTTTNSYWVAAALGPEAGSGGLAHVDGHVLSAVDGSGLAADLVCTHIDHSGPIAAITASARVHSPVRTDALKALAHSLGGSATAIGPSGERLAASPGSAGRDVAERAALAARVGLEGRCVRFPGQHALTGVHPVAHLTASSAIDDVLGVGTTLAPDMLVDTRGFLRPQFQERRLVLLVEPAAGGALRPVELENPHECCGGH
;
A
#
# COMPACT_ATOMS: atom_id res chain seq x y z
N MET A 1 10.49 18.35 13.25
CA MET A 1 10.29 16.99 12.72
C MET A 1 9.86 16.09 13.86
N THR A 2 8.57 15.94 14.07
CA THR A 2 8.01 15.06 15.11
C THR A 2 8.33 13.63 14.69
N THR A 3 9.20 12.94 15.43
CA THR A 3 9.41 11.50 15.29
C THR A 3 8.08 10.82 15.55
N THR A 4 7.40 10.40 14.49
CA THR A 4 6.14 9.68 14.59
C THR A 4 6.43 8.39 15.35
N ASN A 5 5.74 8.18 16.48
CA ASN A 5 5.89 7.04 17.37
C ASN A 5 5.26 5.78 16.76
N SER A 6 5.62 5.48 15.51
CA SER A 6 5.02 4.43 14.70
C SER A 6 6.02 3.30 14.48
N TYR A 7 5.47 2.10 14.44
CA TYR A 7 6.13 0.89 14.02
C TYR A 7 5.85 0.66 12.54
N TRP A 8 6.83 0.14 11.83
CA TRP A 8 6.70 -0.27 10.44
C TRP A 8 6.87 -1.76 10.34
N VAL A 9 5.82 -2.43 9.92
CA VAL A 9 5.81 -3.88 9.66
C VAL A 9 5.90 -4.08 8.16
N ALA A 10 6.66 -5.05 7.69
CA ALA A 10 6.57 -5.52 6.32
C ALA A 10 6.75 -7.02 6.23
N ALA A 11 6.21 -7.61 5.18
CA ALA A 11 6.26 -9.04 4.92
C ALA A 11 6.40 -9.31 3.43
N ALA A 12 7.18 -10.34 3.09
CA ALA A 12 7.22 -10.88 1.75
C ALA A 12 6.00 -11.77 1.51
N LEU A 13 5.43 -11.69 0.32
CA LEU A 13 4.39 -12.63 -0.10
C LEU A 13 5.06 -13.92 -0.60
N GLY A 14 4.53 -15.06 -0.16
CA GLY A 14 4.93 -16.36 -0.68
C GLY A 14 4.53 -16.52 -2.16
N PRO A 15 5.16 -17.44 -2.90
CA PRO A 15 4.94 -17.61 -4.34
C PRO A 15 3.48 -17.92 -4.70
N GLU A 16 2.75 -18.63 -3.84
CA GLU A 16 1.33 -18.95 -4.05
C GLU A 16 0.42 -17.72 -3.91
N ALA A 17 0.82 -16.73 -3.10
CA ALA A 17 0.04 -15.53 -2.81
C ALA A 17 0.07 -14.47 -3.93
N GLY A 18 0.98 -14.61 -4.89
CA GLY A 18 1.16 -13.68 -6.02
C GLY A 18 0.50 -14.12 -7.33
N SER A 19 -0.25 -15.24 -7.33
CA SER A 19 -0.78 -15.86 -8.55
C SER A 19 -2.08 -15.23 -9.09
N GLY A 20 -2.70 -14.30 -8.35
CA GLY A 20 -3.91 -13.58 -8.76
C GLY A 20 -3.67 -12.16 -9.27
N GLY A 21 -4.69 -11.53 -9.84
CA GLY A 21 -4.66 -10.12 -10.24
C GLY A 21 -4.41 -9.15 -9.07
N LEU A 22 -4.07 -7.89 -9.35
CA LEU A 22 -3.66 -6.90 -8.33
C LEU A 22 -4.70 -6.70 -7.22
N ALA A 23 -6.00 -6.62 -7.54
CA ALA A 23 -7.05 -6.53 -6.52
C ALA A 23 -7.14 -7.77 -5.61
N HIS A 24 -6.82 -8.95 -6.15
CA HIS A 24 -6.74 -10.18 -5.34
C HIS A 24 -5.58 -10.11 -4.35
N VAL A 25 -4.42 -9.61 -4.79
CA VAL A 25 -3.25 -9.38 -3.92
C VAL A 25 -3.58 -8.35 -2.83
N ASP A 26 -4.20 -7.23 -3.18
CA ASP A 26 -4.56 -6.18 -2.22
C ASP A 26 -5.56 -6.70 -1.18
N GLY A 27 -6.59 -7.41 -1.61
CA GLY A 27 -7.57 -8.05 -0.70
C GLY A 27 -6.92 -9.06 0.24
N HIS A 28 -6.00 -9.90 -0.27
CA HIS A 28 -5.26 -10.85 0.55
C HIS A 28 -4.36 -10.15 1.57
N VAL A 29 -3.65 -9.10 1.17
CA VAL A 29 -2.81 -8.29 2.07
C VAL A 29 -3.63 -7.64 3.17
N LEU A 30 -4.76 -7.02 2.83
CA LEU A 30 -5.66 -6.40 3.81
C LEU A 30 -6.21 -7.43 4.79
N SER A 31 -6.68 -8.58 4.29
CA SER A 31 -7.17 -9.68 5.13
C SER A 31 -6.08 -10.22 6.07
N ALA A 32 -4.84 -10.34 5.61
CA ALA A 32 -3.72 -10.81 6.41
C ALA A 32 -3.34 -9.80 7.52
N VAL A 33 -3.31 -8.51 7.18
CA VAL A 33 -3.04 -7.44 8.15
C VAL A 33 -4.13 -7.41 9.22
N ASP A 34 -5.41 -7.41 8.83
CA ASP A 34 -6.52 -7.38 9.79
C ASP A 34 -6.57 -8.65 10.64
N GLY A 35 -6.39 -9.83 10.02
CA GLY A 35 -6.37 -11.12 10.70
C GLY A 35 -5.20 -11.29 11.68
N SER A 36 -4.11 -10.54 11.48
CA SER A 36 -2.97 -10.54 12.41
C SER A 36 -3.21 -9.74 13.70
N GLY A 37 -4.27 -8.92 13.75
CA GLY A 37 -4.57 -8.03 14.87
C GLY A 37 -3.69 -6.77 14.91
N LEU A 38 -2.97 -6.45 13.83
CA LEU A 38 -2.22 -5.20 13.71
C LEU A 38 -3.19 -4.04 13.45
N ALA A 39 -3.16 -3.03 14.33
CA ALA A 39 -3.91 -1.79 14.15
C ALA A 39 -3.21 -0.87 13.13
N ALA A 40 -3.24 -1.29 11.85
CA ALA A 40 -2.59 -0.59 10.76
C ALA A 40 -3.49 0.48 10.14
N ASP A 41 -3.02 1.73 10.10
CA ASP A 41 -3.74 2.86 9.51
C ASP A 41 -3.32 3.16 8.06
N LEU A 42 -2.13 2.69 7.68
CA LEU A 42 -1.58 2.78 6.33
C LEU A 42 -1.00 1.42 5.94
N VAL A 43 -1.37 0.92 4.77
CA VAL A 43 -0.88 -0.34 4.21
C VAL A 43 -0.52 -0.13 2.75
N CYS A 44 0.66 -0.60 2.35
CA CYS A 44 1.15 -0.53 0.99
C CYS A 44 1.54 -1.91 0.46
N THR A 45 1.49 -2.06 -0.86
CA THR A 45 2.21 -3.13 -1.57
C THR A 45 3.40 -2.55 -2.34
N HIS A 46 4.44 -3.36 -2.50
CA HIS A 46 5.68 -3.01 -3.20
C HIS A 46 6.14 -4.16 -4.07
N ILE A 47 7.00 -3.86 -5.03
CA ILE A 47 7.71 -4.85 -5.84
C ILE A 47 9.20 -4.68 -5.56
N ASP A 48 9.80 -5.70 -4.92
CA ASP A 48 11.25 -5.76 -4.70
C ASP A 48 11.90 -6.46 -5.90
N HIS A 49 12.78 -5.75 -6.61
CA HIS A 49 13.54 -6.23 -7.76
C HIS A 49 14.99 -6.60 -7.42
N SER A 50 15.34 -6.72 -6.13
CA SER A 50 16.73 -6.96 -5.71
C SER A 50 17.16 -8.42 -5.87
N GLY A 51 16.19 -9.34 -5.95
CA GLY A 51 16.42 -10.75 -6.18
C GLY A 51 16.38 -11.17 -7.66
N PRO A 52 16.67 -12.44 -7.96
CA PRO A 52 16.58 -12.99 -9.32
C PRO A 52 15.13 -13.04 -9.84
N ILE A 53 14.15 -13.04 -8.93
CA ILE A 53 12.72 -12.99 -9.22
C ILE A 53 12.16 -11.82 -8.41
N ALA A 54 11.37 -10.98 -9.07
CA ALA A 54 10.70 -9.87 -8.40
C ALA A 54 9.74 -10.41 -7.32
N ALA A 55 9.82 -9.88 -6.11
CA ALA A 55 8.98 -10.31 -4.99
C ALA A 55 7.97 -9.21 -4.64
N ILE A 56 6.70 -9.59 -4.47
CA ILE A 56 5.71 -8.68 -3.90
C ILE A 56 5.91 -8.64 -2.39
N THR A 57 5.89 -7.45 -1.81
CA THR A 57 5.89 -7.26 -0.37
C THR A 57 4.72 -6.38 0.06
N ALA A 58 4.30 -6.54 1.30
CA ALA A 58 3.36 -5.65 1.95
C ALA A 58 4.06 -4.91 3.09
N SER A 59 3.70 -3.66 3.33
CA SER A 59 4.13 -2.92 4.51
C SER A 59 2.94 -2.25 5.20
N ALA A 60 3.00 -2.10 6.51
CA ALA A 60 1.98 -1.46 7.32
C ALA A 60 2.59 -0.52 8.35
N ARG A 61 1.97 0.65 8.53
CA ARG A 61 2.25 1.55 9.66
C ARG A 61 1.32 1.21 10.82
N VAL A 62 1.89 1.04 12.00
CA VAL A 62 1.17 0.65 13.23
C VAL A 62 1.53 1.62 14.35
N HIS A 63 0.54 2.03 15.16
CA HIS A 63 0.74 3.01 16.24
C HIS A 63 0.89 2.40 17.64
N SER A 64 0.90 1.07 17.72
CA SER A 64 1.11 0.30 18.94
C SER A 64 2.31 -0.63 18.78
N PRO A 65 3.01 -0.98 19.88
CA PRO A 65 4.08 -1.97 19.85
C PRO A 65 3.65 -3.28 19.18
N VAL A 66 4.47 -3.74 18.24
CA VAL A 66 4.18 -4.96 17.47
C VAL A 66 4.49 -6.18 18.33
N ARG A 67 3.47 -7.02 18.56
CA ARG A 67 3.63 -8.28 19.29
C ARG A 67 4.18 -9.37 18.37
N THR A 68 4.94 -10.30 18.95
CA THR A 68 5.53 -11.42 18.21
C THR A 68 4.50 -12.36 17.61
N ASP A 69 3.36 -12.58 18.28
CA ASP A 69 2.29 -13.44 17.79
C ASP A 69 1.56 -12.82 16.59
N ALA A 70 1.27 -11.50 16.63
CA ALA A 70 0.74 -10.76 15.49
C ALA A 70 1.69 -10.83 14.27
N LEU A 71 2.99 -10.63 14.50
CA LEU A 71 3.99 -10.73 13.41
C LEU A 71 4.07 -12.15 12.82
N LYS A 72 3.96 -13.19 13.66
CA LYS A 72 3.90 -14.60 13.21
C LYS A 72 2.63 -14.88 12.42
N ALA A 73 1.47 -14.37 12.86
CA ALA A 73 0.21 -14.53 12.15
C ALA A 73 0.27 -13.88 10.76
N LEU A 74 0.82 -12.67 10.66
CA LEU A 74 1.05 -12.00 9.37
C LEU A 74 1.96 -12.81 8.45
N ALA A 75 3.12 -13.23 8.96
CA ALA A 75 4.08 -14.06 8.22
C ALA A 75 3.45 -15.35 7.69
N HIS A 76 2.66 -16.03 8.53
CA HIS A 76 1.97 -17.25 8.16
C HIS A 76 0.90 -17.00 7.09
N SER A 77 0.06 -15.97 7.27
CA SER A 77 -1.00 -15.64 6.32
C SER A 77 -0.46 -15.26 4.95
N LEU A 78 0.63 -14.50 4.89
CA LEU A 78 1.25 -14.09 3.63
C LEU A 78 2.19 -15.14 3.04
N GLY A 79 2.46 -16.24 3.76
CA GLY A 79 3.32 -17.33 3.30
C GLY A 79 4.80 -16.98 3.21
N GLY A 80 5.26 -15.97 3.96
CA GLY A 80 6.64 -15.45 3.87
C GLY A 80 7.19 -14.94 5.20
N SER A 81 8.37 -14.33 5.17
CA SER A 81 8.96 -13.68 6.36
C SER A 81 8.33 -12.31 6.61
N ALA A 82 8.19 -11.93 7.88
CA ALA A 82 7.76 -10.61 8.31
C ALA A 82 8.76 -9.97 9.28
N THR A 83 8.95 -8.67 9.15
CA THR A 83 9.85 -7.85 9.97
C THR A 83 9.07 -6.64 10.49
N ALA A 84 9.27 -6.29 11.76
CA ALA A 84 8.82 -5.05 12.36
C ALA A 84 10.01 -4.21 12.80
N ILE A 85 9.94 -2.90 12.52
CA ILE A 85 10.93 -1.90 12.92
C ILE A 85 10.22 -0.87 13.77
N GLY A 86 10.65 -0.71 15.01
CA GLY A 86 10.08 0.30 15.90
C GLY A 86 10.71 1.69 15.76
N PRO A 87 10.18 2.68 16.49
CA PRO A 87 10.58 4.08 16.37
C PRO A 87 12.06 4.30 16.65
N SER A 88 12.64 3.55 17.60
CA SER A 88 14.06 3.63 17.97
C SER A 88 14.96 2.74 17.09
N GLY A 89 14.39 2.04 16.11
CA GLY A 89 15.12 1.15 15.20
C GLY A 89 15.28 -0.27 15.72
N GLU A 90 14.64 -0.62 16.83
CA GLU A 90 14.53 -1.99 17.31
C GLU A 90 13.82 -2.87 16.27
N ARG A 91 14.29 -4.11 16.13
CA ARG A 91 13.82 -5.03 15.09
C ARG A 91 13.26 -6.31 15.70
N LEU A 92 12.13 -6.74 15.16
CA LEU A 92 11.53 -8.05 15.43
C LEU A 92 11.31 -8.73 14.09
N ALA A 93 11.59 -10.03 14.02
CA ALA A 93 11.35 -10.82 12.83
C ALA A 93 10.55 -12.08 13.19
N ALA A 94 9.65 -12.48 12.31
CA ALA A 94 8.95 -13.75 12.37
C ALA A 94 8.96 -14.38 10.99
N SER A 95 9.12 -15.69 10.92
CA SER A 95 9.04 -16.40 9.66
C SER A 95 8.66 -17.86 9.87
N PRO A 96 7.93 -18.47 8.92
CA PRO A 96 7.84 -19.91 8.81
C PRO A 96 9.16 -20.57 8.32
N GLY A 97 10.18 -19.79 7.90
CA GLY A 97 11.50 -20.27 7.43
C GLY A 97 12.61 -19.19 7.45
N SER A 98 13.70 -19.34 6.68
CA SER A 98 14.74 -18.29 6.56
C SER A 98 14.62 -17.43 5.29
N ALA A 99 13.84 -17.88 4.31
CA ALA A 99 13.69 -17.20 3.02
C ALA A 99 12.86 -15.91 3.14
N GLY A 100 13.28 -14.87 2.43
CA GLY A 100 12.53 -13.61 2.32
C GLY A 100 12.67 -12.63 3.49
N ARG A 101 13.49 -12.93 4.52
CA ARG A 101 13.71 -12.00 5.65
C ARG A 101 14.30 -10.67 5.19
N ASP A 102 15.35 -10.73 4.37
CA ASP A 102 16.03 -9.51 3.89
C ASP A 102 15.08 -8.66 3.03
N VAL A 103 14.20 -9.32 2.27
CA VAL A 103 13.17 -8.67 1.45
C VAL A 103 12.15 -7.94 2.33
N ALA A 104 11.62 -8.62 3.36
CA ALA A 104 10.71 -8.00 4.32
C ALA A 104 11.37 -6.85 5.09
N GLU A 105 12.66 -6.99 5.45
CA GLU A 105 13.41 -5.96 6.16
C GLU A 105 13.65 -4.71 5.29
N ARG A 106 14.01 -4.88 4.02
CA ARG A 106 14.10 -3.76 3.07
C ARG A 106 12.77 -3.05 2.89
N ALA A 107 11.69 -3.80 2.71
CA ALA A 107 10.35 -3.22 2.56
C ALA A 107 9.93 -2.42 3.80
N ALA A 108 10.22 -2.90 5.02
CA ALA A 108 9.92 -2.16 6.25
C ALA A 108 10.73 -0.85 6.34
N LEU A 109 12.01 -0.88 5.92
CA LEU A 109 12.86 0.32 5.88
C LEU A 109 12.38 1.32 4.82
N ALA A 110 12.08 0.87 3.61
CA ALA A 110 11.61 1.70 2.50
C ALA A 110 10.26 2.36 2.83
N ALA A 111 9.33 1.60 3.40
CA ALA A 111 8.04 2.11 3.85
C ALA A 111 8.21 3.16 4.95
N ARG A 112 9.11 2.92 5.91
CA ARG A 112 9.40 3.87 7.00
C ARG A 112 9.84 5.25 6.51
N VAL A 113 10.56 5.30 5.39
CA VAL A 113 11.04 6.57 4.81
C VAL A 113 10.11 7.14 3.75
N GLY A 114 9.07 6.41 3.34
CA GLY A 114 8.08 6.84 2.34
C GLY A 114 8.67 6.99 0.93
N LEU A 115 9.65 6.18 0.56
CA LEU A 115 10.30 6.32 -0.77
C LEU A 115 9.48 5.70 -1.90
N GLU A 116 8.76 4.62 -1.62
CA GLU A 116 8.03 3.85 -2.61
C GLU A 116 6.86 3.10 -1.96
N GLY A 117 6.01 2.53 -2.81
CA GLY A 117 4.86 1.71 -2.41
C GLY A 117 3.54 2.30 -2.86
N ARG A 118 2.62 1.40 -3.23
CA ARG A 118 1.23 1.75 -3.58
C ARG A 118 0.34 1.48 -2.37
N CYS A 119 -0.32 2.50 -1.86
CA CYS A 119 -1.26 2.33 -0.76
C CYS A 119 -2.49 1.52 -1.18
N VAL A 120 -2.91 0.61 -0.32
CA VAL A 120 -4.22 -0.09 -0.35
C VAL A 120 -5.11 0.35 0.80
N ARG A 121 -4.49 0.84 1.89
CA ARG A 121 -5.15 1.46 3.04
C ARG A 121 -4.42 2.74 3.41
N PHE A 122 -5.16 3.81 3.70
CA PHE A 122 -4.62 5.05 4.22
C PHE A 122 -5.66 5.84 5.04
N PRO A 123 -5.24 6.72 5.96
CA PRO A 123 -6.17 7.55 6.73
C PRO A 123 -7.09 8.38 5.83
N GLY A 124 -8.39 8.41 6.16
CA GLY A 124 -9.42 9.16 5.42
C GLY A 124 -10.00 8.46 4.18
N GLN A 125 -9.44 7.33 3.74
CA GLN A 125 -9.89 6.61 2.54
C GLN A 125 -11.39 6.29 2.52
N HIS A 126 -12.00 5.92 3.65
CA HIS A 126 -13.41 5.57 3.75
C HIS A 126 -14.37 6.74 3.42
N ALA A 127 -13.91 7.98 3.56
CA ALA A 127 -14.69 9.17 3.21
C ALA A 127 -14.66 9.47 1.71
N LEU A 128 -13.76 8.83 0.96
CA LEU A 128 -13.51 9.10 -0.46
C LEU A 128 -14.23 8.11 -1.38
N THR A 129 -15.51 7.85 -1.12
CA THR A 129 -16.35 7.04 -2.01
C THR A 129 -17.25 7.94 -2.88
N GLY A 130 -17.37 7.63 -4.17
CA GLY A 130 -18.13 8.45 -5.13
C GLY A 130 -17.31 9.55 -5.79
N VAL A 131 -17.93 10.71 -6.04
CA VAL A 131 -17.35 11.81 -6.81
C VAL A 131 -16.94 12.95 -5.89
N HIS A 132 -15.69 13.39 -5.97
CA HIS A 132 -15.11 14.39 -5.08
C HIS A 132 -14.30 15.45 -5.84
N PRO A 133 -14.31 16.72 -5.41
CA PRO A 133 -13.34 17.71 -5.92
C PRO A 133 -11.90 17.29 -5.58
N VAL A 134 -10.95 17.63 -6.45
CA VAL A 134 -9.51 17.41 -6.21
C VAL A 134 -9.08 17.93 -4.83
N ALA A 135 -9.51 19.14 -4.44
CA ALA A 135 -9.19 19.72 -3.14
C ALA A 135 -9.73 18.92 -1.95
N HIS A 136 -10.86 18.22 -2.12
CA HIS A 136 -11.43 17.42 -1.04
C HIS A 136 -10.59 16.18 -0.76
N LEU A 137 -10.00 15.57 -1.79
CA LEU A 137 -9.17 14.37 -1.65
C LEU A 137 -7.98 14.61 -0.72
N THR A 138 -7.28 15.74 -0.88
CA THR A 138 -6.12 16.09 -0.06
C THR A 138 -6.51 16.67 1.31
N ALA A 139 -7.65 17.36 1.40
CA ALA A 139 -8.09 17.94 2.68
C ALA A 139 -8.67 16.91 3.67
N SER A 140 -9.18 15.78 3.19
CA SER A 140 -9.91 14.80 4.00
C SER A 140 -9.18 13.46 4.19
N SER A 141 -7.99 13.31 3.61
CA SER A 141 -7.24 12.05 3.67
C SER A 141 -5.74 12.26 3.79
N ALA A 142 -5.00 11.17 3.90
CA ALA A 142 -3.54 11.17 3.90
C ALA A 142 -2.91 11.39 2.52
N ILE A 143 -3.71 11.60 1.47
CA ILE A 143 -3.20 11.96 0.14
C ILE A 143 -2.62 13.38 0.23
N ASP A 144 -1.32 13.51 -0.05
CA ASP A 144 -0.62 14.79 -0.03
C ASP A 144 -0.87 15.59 -1.32
N ASP A 145 -1.03 14.91 -2.45
CA ASP A 145 -1.14 15.54 -3.77
C ASP A 145 -1.95 14.69 -4.77
N VAL A 146 -2.53 15.35 -5.76
CA VAL A 146 -3.24 14.70 -6.87
C VAL A 146 -2.65 15.21 -8.18
N LEU A 147 -2.17 14.30 -9.02
CA LEU A 147 -1.56 14.65 -10.30
C LEU A 147 -2.39 14.13 -11.47
N GLY A 148 -2.65 15.01 -12.43
CA GLY A 148 -3.33 14.70 -13.68
C GLY A 148 -2.34 14.13 -14.71
N VAL A 149 -2.60 12.93 -15.20
CA VAL A 149 -1.86 12.36 -16.32
C VAL A 149 -2.38 13.00 -17.61
N GLY A 150 -1.51 13.75 -18.28
CA GLY A 150 -1.85 14.44 -19.53
C GLY A 150 -2.85 15.60 -19.38
N THR A 151 -3.10 16.07 -18.15
CA THR A 151 -4.02 17.17 -17.89
C THR A 151 -3.59 17.99 -16.67
N THR A 152 -3.86 19.30 -16.71
CA THR A 152 -3.66 20.19 -15.56
C THR A 152 -4.91 20.15 -14.70
N LEU A 153 -4.74 20.02 -13.38
CA LEU A 153 -5.85 19.95 -12.44
C LEU A 153 -6.18 21.32 -11.85
N ALA A 154 -7.47 21.63 -11.77
CA ALA A 154 -7.99 22.69 -10.92
C ALA A 154 -8.62 22.10 -9.64
N PRO A 155 -8.59 22.81 -8.50
CA PRO A 155 -9.06 22.30 -7.21
C PRO A 155 -10.53 21.81 -7.19
N ASP A 156 -11.36 22.37 -8.05
CA ASP A 156 -12.80 22.11 -8.18
C ASP A 156 -13.13 21.01 -9.21
N MET A 157 -12.14 20.53 -9.98
CA MET A 157 -12.35 19.41 -10.89
C MET A 157 -12.78 18.16 -10.12
N LEU A 158 -13.74 17.44 -10.69
CA LEU A 158 -14.35 16.28 -10.05
C LEU A 158 -13.59 15.00 -10.41
N VAL A 159 -13.29 14.20 -9.40
CA VAL A 159 -12.72 12.86 -9.51
C VAL A 159 -13.79 11.85 -9.10
N ASP A 160 -14.20 11.01 -10.04
CA ASP A 160 -14.97 9.80 -9.75
C ASP A 160 -13.99 8.72 -9.23
N THR A 161 -14.01 8.51 -7.92
CA THR A 161 -13.11 7.56 -7.23
C THR A 161 -13.41 6.11 -7.55
N ARG A 162 -14.63 5.79 -8.05
CA ARG A 162 -15.09 4.43 -8.34
C ARG A 162 -14.94 3.43 -7.19
N GLY A 163 -14.79 3.93 -5.96
CA GLY A 163 -14.54 3.11 -4.77
C GLY A 163 -13.13 2.50 -4.69
N PHE A 164 -12.22 2.83 -5.61
CA PHE A 164 -10.87 2.25 -5.68
C PHE A 164 -9.79 3.32 -5.86
N LEU A 165 -8.99 3.52 -4.81
CA LEU A 165 -7.90 4.49 -4.80
C LEU A 165 -6.59 3.82 -4.42
N ARG A 166 -5.58 3.98 -5.29
CA ARG A 166 -4.22 3.48 -5.07
C ARG A 166 -3.18 4.60 -5.19
N PRO A 167 -3.17 5.56 -4.26
CA PRO A 167 -2.12 6.56 -4.26
C PRO A 167 -0.77 5.89 -3.98
N GLN A 168 0.30 6.45 -4.51
CA GLN A 168 1.65 5.90 -4.40
C GLN A 168 2.59 6.90 -3.74
N PHE A 169 3.56 6.40 -2.97
CA PHE A 169 4.63 7.26 -2.48
C PHE A 169 5.50 7.75 -3.64
N GLN A 170 5.67 9.06 -3.73
CA GLN A 170 6.61 9.74 -4.61
C GLN A 170 7.33 10.80 -3.80
N GLU A 171 8.65 10.67 -3.67
CA GLU A 171 9.48 11.64 -2.93
C GLU A 171 8.94 11.95 -1.52
N ARG A 172 8.47 10.93 -0.79
CA ARG A 172 7.87 11.03 0.55
C ARG A 172 6.49 11.67 0.63
N ARG A 173 5.84 11.95 -0.51
CA ARG A 173 4.44 12.35 -0.59
C ARG A 173 3.58 11.20 -1.08
N LEU A 174 2.39 11.03 -0.50
CA LEU A 174 1.40 10.08 -0.98
C LEU A 174 0.57 10.73 -2.09
N VAL A 175 0.84 10.35 -3.34
CA VAL A 175 0.30 11.01 -4.53
C VAL A 175 -0.73 10.12 -5.23
N LEU A 176 -1.92 10.65 -5.48
CA LEU A 176 -2.92 9.98 -6.33
C LEU A 176 -2.77 10.43 -7.79
N LEU A 177 -2.66 9.48 -8.70
CA LEU A 177 -2.69 9.75 -10.14
C LEU A 177 -4.10 9.63 -10.68
N VAL A 178 -4.54 10.64 -11.43
CA VAL A 178 -5.85 10.67 -12.09
C VAL A 178 -5.71 11.01 -13.57
N GLU A 179 -6.67 10.59 -14.38
CA GLU A 179 -6.72 10.86 -15.81
C GLU A 179 -8.14 11.29 -16.25
N PRO A 180 -8.28 11.99 -17.38
CA PRO A 180 -9.59 12.31 -17.94
C PRO A 180 -10.42 11.05 -18.22
N ALA A 181 -11.71 11.11 -17.87
CA ALA A 181 -12.71 10.09 -18.18
C ALA A 181 -13.83 10.65 -19.06
N ALA A 182 -14.65 9.76 -19.62
CA ALA A 182 -15.87 10.17 -20.32
C ALA A 182 -16.78 10.99 -19.39
N GLY A 183 -17.42 12.02 -19.92
CA GLY A 183 -18.31 12.89 -19.15
C GLY A 183 -17.64 14.07 -18.44
N GLY A 184 -16.34 14.32 -18.71
CA GLY A 184 -15.63 15.50 -18.20
C GLY A 184 -15.15 15.38 -16.74
N ALA A 185 -15.40 14.24 -16.10
CA ALA A 185 -14.82 13.89 -14.81
C ALA A 185 -13.41 13.31 -14.99
N LEU A 186 -12.64 13.31 -13.90
CA LEU A 186 -11.39 12.57 -13.76
C LEU A 186 -11.68 11.21 -13.13
N ARG A 187 -10.79 10.24 -13.34
CA ARG A 187 -10.80 8.96 -12.62
C ARG A 187 -9.39 8.59 -12.16
N PRO A 188 -9.24 7.77 -11.11
CA PRO A 188 -7.97 7.13 -10.80
C PRO A 188 -7.40 6.38 -12.02
N VAL A 189 -6.09 6.46 -12.22
CA VAL A 189 -5.40 5.73 -13.31
C VAL A 189 -5.50 4.21 -13.10
N GLU A 190 -5.38 3.76 -11.85
CA GLU A 190 -5.54 2.35 -11.52
C GLU A 190 -7.01 1.97 -11.41
N LEU A 191 -7.38 0.84 -12.01
CA LEU A 191 -8.71 0.25 -11.94
C LEU A 191 -8.64 -1.02 -11.09
N GLU A 192 -9.65 -1.26 -10.26
CA GLU A 192 -9.71 -2.45 -9.39
C GLU A 192 -9.64 -3.74 -10.21
N ASN A 193 -10.48 -3.82 -11.23
CA ASN A 193 -10.54 -4.95 -12.15
C ASN A 193 -10.21 -4.42 -13.54
N PRO A 194 -8.92 -4.25 -13.89
CA PRO A 194 -8.57 -3.87 -15.25
C PRO A 194 -9.14 -4.94 -16.18
N HIS A 195 -9.93 -4.51 -17.18
CA HIS A 195 -10.28 -5.43 -18.26
C HIS A 195 -8.98 -6.01 -18.83
N GLU A 196 -8.93 -7.32 -19.00
CA GLU A 196 -7.80 -8.02 -19.62
C GLU A 196 -7.68 -7.55 -21.07
N CYS A 197 -7.01 -6.42 -21.27
CA CYS A 197 -6.63 -5.95 -22.59
C CYS A 197 -5.36 -6.72 -22.98
N CYS A 198 -5.58 -7.90 -23.56
CA CYS A 198 -4.64 -8.67 -24.39
C CYS A 198 -3.59 -9.52 -23.65
N GLY A 199 -3.97 -10.76 -23.35
CA GLY A 199 -3.08 -11.90 -23.11
C GLY A 199 -3.39 -13.07 -24.05
N GLY A 200 -3.70 -12.80 -25.32
CA GLY A 200 -3.65 -13.79 -26.38
C GLY A 200 -2.42 -13.49 -27.23
N HIS A 201 -1.48 -14.44 -27.30
CA HIS A 201 -0.72 -14.95 -28.46
C HIS A 201 0.45 -15.78 -27.92
#